data_AF-A0A9P8J5T4-F1
#
_entry.id   AF-A0A9P8J5T4-F1
#
_cell.length_a   1.000
_cell.length_b   1.000
_cell.length_c   1.000
_cell.angle_alpha   90.00
_cell.angle_beta   90.00
_cell.angle_gamma   90.00
#
_symmetry.space_group_name_H-M   'P 1'
#
loop_
_entity.id
_entity.type
_entity.pdbx_description
1 polymer ?
#
loop_
_entity_poly.entity_id
_entity_poly.type
_entity_poly.pdbx_seq_one_letter_code
_entity_poly.pdbx_strand_id
1 'polypeptide(L)'
;MPHATSQSFKLLSKNLSQIASQSGRATVRVPTYDRSSVKEGVVHIGVGGFHRAHLAVYLHNLMEKHGVRDYAIAGVGLQPFDASMRDILKKQDHLYTVIERGAGGSSANVNGAITSFLFAPDNRQAVIEKMAHPDTKIVSMTITESGYYYNENTHELQAEHPDIQHDLKNEDSPKTTFGFLYAGMKRRHQLGLNPFTVLSCDNMQKNGSI
;
A
#
# COMPACT_ATOMS: atom_id res chain seq x y z
N MET A 1 -25.93 15.46 33.16
CA MET A 1 -25.83 14.51 32.03
C MET A 1 -24.56 13.70 32.25
N PRO A 2 -24.63 12.44 32.69
CA PRO A 2 -23.43 11.64 32.88
C PRO A 2 -22.78 11.42 31.51
N HIS A 3 -21.51 11.79 31.37
CA HIS A 3 -20.71 11.42 30.20
C HIS A 3 -20.73 9.89 30.11
N ALA A 4 -21.37 9.34 29.09
CA ALA A 4 -21.23 7.93 28.75
C ALA A 4 -19.73 7.63 28.70
N THR A 5 -19.28 6.69 29.52
CA THR A 5 -17.91 6.21 29.54
C THR A 5 -17.61 5.62 28.18
N SER A 6 -16.96 6.41 27.31
CA SER A 6 -16.54 5.97 25.99
C SER A 6 -15.49 4.88 26.15
N GLN A 7 -15.88 3.62 25.98
CA GLN A 7 -14.95 2.51 25.97
C GLN A 7 -14.06 2.64 24.72
N SER A 8 -12.75 2.72 24.92
CA SER A 8 -11.78 2.76 23.82
C SER A 8 -11.50 1.35 23.32
N PHE A 9 -11.64 1.12 22.02
CA PHE A 9 -11.31 -0.15 21.38
C PHE A 9 -10.02 0.01 20.58
N LYS A 10 -9.11 -0.97 20.72
CA LYS A 10 -7.99 -1.10 19.78
C LYS A 10 -8.55 -1.41 18.39
N LEU A 11 -8.00 -0.79 17.36
CA LEU A 11 -8.39 -1.05 15.98
C LEU A 11 -7.82 -2.40 15.54
N LEU A 12 -8.57 -3.48 15.78
CA LEU A 12 -8.23 -4.85 15.45
C LEU A 12 -9.45 -5.49 14.80
N SER A 13 -9.24 -6.50 13.95
CA SER A 13 -10.32 -7.17 13.21
C SER A 13 -11.38 -7.74 14.14
N LYS A 14 -10.96 -8.32 15.28
CA LYS A 14 -11.85 -8.86 16.32
C LYS A 14 -12.73 -7.83 17.03
N ASN A 15 -12.43 -6.53 16.88
CA ASN A 15 -13.14 -5.43 17.54
C ASN A 15 -14.04 -4.66 16.57
N LEU A 16 -14.06 -4.99 15.27
CA LEU A 16 -14.79 -4.22 14.25
C LEU A 16 -16.30 -4.18 14.53
N SER A 17 -16.90 -5.28 14.98
CA SER A 17 -18.32 -5.31 15.36
C SER A 17 -18.64 -4.35 16.50
N GLN A 18 -17.79 -4.28 17.52
CA GLN A 18 -17.97 -3.40 18.67
C GLN A 18 -17.74 -1.94 18.32
N ILE A 19 -16.82 -1.66 17.38
CA ILE A 19 -16.58 -0.32 16.83
C ILE A 19 -17.80 0.15 16.03
N ALA A 20 -18.35 -0.71 15.18
CA ALA A 20 -19.53 -0.39 14.37
C ALA A 20 -20.81 -0.19 15.22
N SER A 21 -20.94 -0.92 16.34
CA SER A 21 -22.10 -0.83 17.23
C SER A 21 -22.04 0.33 18.23
N GLN A 22 -20.97 1.13 18.25
CA GLN A 22 -20.91 2.29 19.14
C GLN A 22 -22.01 3.29 18.77
N SER A 23 -22.91 3.52 19.72
CA SER A 23 -23.98 4.51 19.59
C SER A 23 -23.46 5.86 20.10
N GLY A 24 -23.33 6.86 19.21
CA GLY A 24 -22.75 8.17 19.52
C GLY A 24 -22.87 9.20 18.38
N ARG A 25 -22.19 10.36 18.49
CA ARG A 25 -22.34 11.51 17.57
C ARG A 25 -21.92 11.25 16.11
N ALA A 26 -21.17 10.20 15.81
CA ALA A 26 -20.79 9.83 14.45
C ALA A 26 -20.65 8.31 14.33
N THR A 27 -21.32 7.73 13.34
CA THR A 27 -21.21 6.31 13.00
C THR A 27 -19.87 6.06 12.31
N VAL A 28 -19.06 5.16 12.84
CA VAL A 28 -17.82 4.69 12.19
C VAL A 28 -18.17 3.51 11.29
N ARG A 29 -17.94 3.64 9.99
CA ARG A 29 -18.09 2.51 9.06
C ARG A 29 -16.89 1.57 9.19
N VAL A 30 -17.13 0.27 9.09
CA VAL A 30 -16.10 -0.77 9.16
C VAL A 30 -16.21 -1.69 7.94
N PRO A 31 -15.13 -2.42 7.56
CA PRO A 31 -15.16 -3.34 6.43
C PRO A 31 -16.29 -4.36 6.55
N THR A 32 -17.09 -4.50 5.49
CA THR A 32 -18.19 -5.48 5.41
C THR A 32 -17.79 -6.82 4.80
N TYR A 33 -16.61 -6.92 4.20
CA TYR A 33 -16.06 -8.15 3.63
C TYR A 33 -15.12 -8.88 4.61
N ASP A 34 -15.04 -10.21 4.47
CA ASP A 34 -14.12 -11.02 5.25
C ASP A 34 -12.66 -10.84 4.77
N ARG A 35 -11.90 -10.08 5.56
CA ARG A 35 -10.48 -9.78 5.32
C ARG A 35 -9.56 -11.00 5.38
N SER A 36 -10.00 -12.12 5.94
CA SER A 36 -9.20 -13.37 5.92
C SER A 36 -9.34 -14.13 4.60
N SER A 37 -10.35 -13.79 3.79
CA SER A 37 -10.68 -14.47 2.53
C SER A 37 -10.19 -13.75 1.27
N VAL A 38 -9.50 -12.61 1.42
CA VAL A 38 -8.98 -11.81 0.30
C VAL A 38 -7.55 -12.19 -0.05
N LYS A 39 -7.19 -12.01 -1.31
CA LYS A 39 -5.87 -12.19 -1.88
C LYS A 39 -5.27 -10.85 -2.28
N GLU A 40 -3.97 -10.75 -2.05
CA GLU A 40 -3.20 -9.55 -2.35
C GLU A 40 -2.83 -9.52 -3.83
N GLY A 41 -3.69 -8.88 -4.63
CA GLY A 41 -3.46 -8.64 -6.05
C GLY A 41 -2.70 -7.36 -6.36
N VAL A 42 -2.53 -6.49 -5.37
CA VAL A 42 -1.82 -5.22 -5.49
C VAL A 42 -0.66 -5.19 -4.52
N VAL A 43 0.53 -4.88 -5.02
CA VAL A 43 1.66 -4.44 -4.21
C VAL A 43 1.72 -2.93 -4.29
N HIS A 44 1.88 -2.24 -3.16
CA HIS A 44 1.98 -0.79 -3.15
C HIS A 44 3.27 -0.32 -2.49
N ILE A 45 4.12 0.37 -3.25
CA ILE A 45 5.40 0.92 -2.78
C ILE A 45 5.19 2.36 -2.29
N GLY A 46 5.61 2.63 -1.05
CA GLY A 46 5.49 3.95 -0.44
C GLY A 46 4.11 4.16 0.20
N VAL A 47 3.85 3.51 1.34
CA VAL A 47 2.55 3.55 2.04
C VAL A 47 2.35 4.88 2.79
N GLY A 48 2.16 5.96 2.03
CA GLY A 48 1.98 7.32 2.54
C GLY A 48 0.55 7.65 2.97
N GLY A 49 0.33 8.93 3.29
CA GLY A 49 -1.02 9.46 3.56
C GLY A 49 -1.91 9.43 2.32
N PHE A 50 -1.39 9.85 1.17
CA PHE A 50 -2.15 9.91 -0.09
C PHE A 50 -2.63 8.52 -0.52
N HIS A 51 -1.75 7.51 -0.58
CA HIS A 51 -2.15 6.14 -0.89
C HIS A 51 -3.29 5.64 0.00
N ARG A 52 -3.15 5.81 1.32
CA ARG A 52 -4.13 5.37 2.32
C ARG A 52 -5.46 6.12 2.21
N ALA A 53 -5.45 7.37 1.76
CA ALA A 53 -6.66 8.18 1.56
C ALA A 53 -7.25 8.05 0.14
N HIS A 54 -6.55 7.41 -0.80
CA HIS A 54 -6.93 7.39 -2.22
C HIS A 54 -7.05 5.95 -2.77
N LEU A 55 -5.99 5.36 -3.33
CA LEU A 55 -6.05 4.05 -3.98
C LEU A 55 -6.60 2.96 -3.05
N ALA A 56 -6.14 2.95 -1.79
CA ALA A 56 -6.63 1.98 -0.81
C ALA A 56 -8.12 2.16 -0.47
N VAL A 57 -8.65 3.39 -0.54
CA VAL A 57 -10.09 3.66 -0.37
C VAL A 57 -10.89 3.11 -1.56
N TYR A 58 -10.41 3.31 -2.79
CA TYR A 58 -11.06 2.73 -3.98
C TYR A 58 -11.08 1.20 -3.94
N LEU A 59 -9.96 0.56 -3.58
CA LEU A 59 -9.90 -0.90 -3.50
C LEU A 59 -10.75 -1.47 -2.36
N HIS A 60 -10.79 -0.79 -1.21
CA HIS A 60 -11.71 -1.12 -0.13
C HIS A 60 -13.17 -1.07 -0.59
N ASN A 61 -13.57 0.03 -1.22
CA ASN A 61 -14.94 0.21 -1.72
C ASN A 61 -15.29 -0.80 -2.82
N LEU A 62 -14.33 -1.15 -3.68
CA LEU A 62 -14.49 -2.18 -4.70
C LEU A 62 -14.84 -3.53 -4.06
N MET A 63 -14.08 -3.93 -3.02
CA MET A 63 -14.33 -5.18 -2.30
C MET A 63 -15.65 -5.16 -1.53
N GLU A 64 -16.00 -4.06 -0.86
CA GLU A 64 -17.28 -3.91 -0.15
C GLU A 64 -18.48 -3.99 -1.10
N LYS A 65 -18.44 -3.24 -2.22
CA LYS A 65 -19.60 -3.05 -3.09
C LYS A 65 -19.80 -4.21 -4.06
N HIS A 66 -18.72 -4.81 -4.53
CA HIS A 66 -18.76 -5.80 -5.60
C HIS A 66 -18.33 -7.20 -5.16
N GLY A 67 -17.94 -7.39 -3.89
CA GLY A 67 -17.54 -8.70 -3.37
C GLY A 67 -16.27 -9.26 -4.02
N VAL A 68 -15.50 -8.43 -4.72
CA VAL A 68 -14.22 -8.78 -5.32
C VAL A 68 -13.23 -9.11 -4.19
N ARG A 69 -12.40 -10.15 -4.37
CA ARG A 69 -11.54 -10.66 -3.29
C ARG A 69 -10.06 -10.70 -3.63
N ASP A 70 -9.65 -10.26 -4.80
CA ASP A 70 -8.33 -10.51 -5.36
C ASP A 70 -7.55 -9.22 -5.68
N TYR A 71 -7.86 -8.16 -4.93
CA TYR A 71 -7.24 -6.83 -5.03
C TYR A 71 -6.87 -6.23 -3.66
N ALA A 72 -6.71 -7.07 -2.63
CA ALA A 72 -6.11 -6.59 -1.39
C ALA A 72 -4.66 -6.11 -1.63
N ILE A 73 -4.15 -5.30 -0.71
CA ILE A 73 -2.88 -4.60 -0.85
C ILE A 73 -1.86 -5.19 0.12
N ALA A 74 -0.72 -5.59 -0.44
CA ALA A 74 0.53 -5.72 0.30
C ALA A 74 1.27 -4.39 0.25
N GLY A 75 1.36 -3.69 1.38
CA GLY A 75 2.15 -2.47 1.49
C GLY A 75 3.65 -2.78 1.47
N VAL A 76 4.46 -1.91 0.88
CA VAL A 76 5.91 -2.05 0.81
C VAL A 76 6.57 -0.74 1.22
N GLY A 77 7.46 -0.84 2.21
CA GLY A 77 8.40 0.22 2.58
C GLY A 77 9.81 -0.16 2.15
N LEU A 78 10.47 0.71 1.38
CA LEU A 78 11.82 0.47 0.88
C LEU A 78 12.89 1.17 1.73
N GLN A 79 12.51 2.20 2.47
CA GLN A 79 13.42 3.11 3.14
C GLN A 79 13.28 3.02 4.66
N PRO A 80 14.34 3.30 5.44
CA PRO A 80 14.28 3.21 6.91
C PRO A 80 13.13 3.99 7.57
N PHE A 81 12.73 5.13 7.00
CA PHE A 81 11.63 5.95 7.53
C PHE A 81 10.26 5.25 7.48
N ASP A 82 10.10 4.24 6.61
CA ASP A 82 8.86 3.47 6.48
C ASP A 82 8.60 2.55 7.69
N ALA A 83 9.61 2.31 8.54
CA ALA A 83 9.49 1.42 9.71
C ALA A 83 8.36 1.86 10.66
N SER A 84 8.18 3.17 10.83
CA SER A 84 7.12 3.71 11.68
C SER A 84 5.72 3.32 11.20
N MET A 85 5.47 3.41 9.89
CA MET A 85 4.20 3.03 9.28
C MET A 85 3.99 1.50 9.35
N ARG A 86 5.03 0.73 9.07
CA ARG A 86 5.04 -0.74 9.22
C ARG A 86 4.57 -1.15 10.61
N ASP A 87 5.15 -0.55 11.65
CA ASP A 87 4.87 -0.91 13.04
C ASP A 87 3.44 -0.53 13.47
N ILE A 88 2.96 0.63 13.04
CA ILE A 88 1.60 1.11 13.33
C ILE A 88 0.57 0.18 12.67
N LEU A 89 0.72 -0.10 11.37
CA LEU A 89 -0.22 -0.95 10.65
C LEU A 89 -0.21 -2.39 11.21
N LYS A 90 0.96 -2.97 11.47
CA LYS A 90 1.08 -4.31 12.04
C LYS A 90 0.36 -4.44 13.39
N LYS A 91 0.42 -3.42 14.25
CA LYS A 91 -0.28 -3.39 15.55
C LYS A 91 -1.80 -3.31 15.46
N GLN A 92 -2.34 -3.00 14.28
CA GLN A 92 -3.77 -2.79 14.02
C GLN A 92 -4.36 -3.78 13.02
N ASP A 93 -3.77 -4.97 12.86
CA ASP A 93 -4.14 -5.93 11.81
C ASP A 93 -4.20 -5.29 10.41
N HIS A 94 -3.32 -4.32 10.14
CA HIS A 94 -3.29 -3.49 8.93
C HIS A 94 -4.54 -2.63 8.66
N LEU A 95 -5.40 -2.45 9.66
CA LEU A 95 -6.52 -1.51 9.62
C LEU A 95 -6.05 -0.09 9.92
N TYR A 96 -6.76 0.88 9.36
CA TYR A 96 -6.61 2.30 9.71
C TYR A 96 -7.91 3.04 9.40
N THR A 97 -8.07 4.24 9.98
CA THR A 97 -9.26 5.07 9.76
C THR A 97 -8.96 6.18 8.77
N VAL A 98 -9.84 6.35 7.79
CA VAL A 98 -9.91 7.53 6.92
C VAL A 98 -11.01 8.44 7.44
N ILE A 99 -10.67 9.71 7.67
CA ILE A 99 -11.64 10.73 8.08
C ILE A 99 -11.81 11.71 6.92
N GLU A 100 -12.99 11.71 6.32
CA GLU A 100 -13.36 12.69 5.30
C GLU A 100 -14.01 13.89 5.98
N ARG A 101 -13.63 15.10 5.58
CA ARG A 101 -14.15 16.35 6.14
C ARG A 101 -14.56 17.27 5.01
N GLY A 102 -15.78 17.81 5.09
CA GLY A 102 -16.30 18.79 4.15
C GLY A 102 -17.35 19.70 4.81
N ALA A 103 -17.96 20.58 4.02
CA ALA A 103 -18.96 21.54 4.51
C ALA A 103 -20.17 20.86 5.20
N GLY A 104 -20.55 19.67 4.73
CA GLY A 104 -21.66 18.88 5.29
C GLY A 104 -21.33 18.08 6.56
N GLY A 105 -20.08 18.14 7.05
CA GLY A 105 -19.65 17.42 8.26
C GLY A 105 -18.44 16.52 8.04
N SER A 106 -18.26 15.55 8.95
CA SER A 106 -17.16 14.58 8.91
C SER A 106 -17.69 13.15 8.94
N SER A 107 -17.06 12.27 8.16
CA SER A 107 -17.31 10.83 8.17
C SER A 107 -16.03 10.08 8.57
N ALA A 108 -16.17 8.92 9.21
CA ALA A 108 -15.05 8.07 9.59
C ALA A 108 -15.27 6.66 9.05
N ASN A 109 -14.31 6.16 8.26
CA ASN A 109 -14.35 4.84 7.64
C ASN A 109 -13.08 4.08 8.00
N VAL A 110 -13.22 2.91 8.62
CA VAL A 110 -12.11 1.97 8.81
C VAL A 110 -11.85 1.26 7.49
N ASN A 111 -10.67 1.49 6.93
CA ASN A 111 -10.21 0.83 5.72
C ASN A 111 -9.52 -0.49 6.08
N GLY A 112 -9.84 -1.54 5.31
CA GLY A 112 -9.25 -2.87 5.48
C GLY A 112 -8.61 -3.44 4.22
N ALA A 113 -8.32 -2.61 3.21
CA ALA A 113 -7.76 -3.07 1.93
C ALA A 113 -6.27 -3.44 2.03
N ILE A 114 -5.53 -2.82 2.96
CA ILE A 114 -4.17 -3.25 3.29
C ILE A 114 -4.27 -4.46 4.22
N THR A 115 -3.61 -5.55 3.84
CA THR A 115 -3.66 -6.83 4.59
C THR A 115 -2.29 -7.28 5.07
N SER A 116 -1.22 -6.76 4.49
CA SER A 116 0.15 -6.98 4.98
C SER A 116 1.04 -5.76 4.71
N PHE A 117 2.22 -5.77 5.31
CA PHE A 117 3.28 -4.78 5.07
C PHE A 117 4.64 -5.49 5.04
N LEU A 118 5.37 -5.33 3.94
CA LEU A 118 6.74 -5.81 3.78
C LEU A 118 7.71 -4.63 3.89
N PHE A 119 8.78 -4.84 4.64
CA PHE A 119 9.80 -3.83 4.87
C PHE A 119 11.13 -4.31 4.31
N ALA A 120 11.53 -3.74 3.18
CA ALA A 120 12.68 -4.21 2.42
C ALA A 120 14.00 -4.20 3.21
N PRO A 121 14.27 -3.23 4.11
CA PRO A 121 15.49 -3.27 4.92
C PRO A 121 15.60 -4.52 5.81
N ASP A 122 14.49 -5.13 6.23
CA ASP A 122 14.51 -6.39 6.97
C ASP A 122 14.66 -7.60 6.03
N ASN A 123 13.93 -7.60 4.91
CA ASN A 123 13.95 -8.69 3.95
C ASN A 123 13.58 -8.24 2.53
N ARG A 124 14.59 -8.02 1.68
CA ARG A 124 14.43 -7.63 0.28
C ARG A 124 13.83 -8.75 -0.57
N GLN A 125 14.22 -9.99 -0.30
CA GLN A 125 13.76 -11.15 -1.05
C GLN A 125 12.25 -11.36 -0.88
N ALA A 126 11.71 -11.15 0.33
CA ALA A 126 10.26 -11.22 0.55
C ALA A 126 9.48 -10.21 -0.32
N VAL A 127 10.02 -9.01 -0.57
CA VAL A 127 9.41 -8.02 -1.47
C VAL A 127 9.43 -8.50 -2.91
N ILE A 128 10.57 -9.03 -3.38
CA ILE A 128 10.73 -9.57 -4.73
C ILE A 128 9.79 -10.76 -4.95
N GLU A 129 9.75 -11.71 -4.01
CA GLU A 129 8.84 -12.85 -4.02
C GLU A 129 7.39 -12.42 -4.05
N LYS A 130 7.04 -11.36 -3.29
CA LYS A 130 5.69 -10.83 -3.29
C LYS A 130 5.30 -10.25 -4.64
N MET A 131 6.15 -9.43 -5.25
CA MET A 131 5.92 -8.92 -6.61
C MET A 131 5.85 -10.04 -7.65
N ALA A 132 6.63 -11.11 -7.45
CA ALA A 132 6.67 -12.26 -8.34
C ALA A 132 5.51 -13.24 -8.14
N HIS A 133 4.70 -13.09 -7.08
CA HIS A 133 3.62 -14.00 -6.77
C HIS A 133 2.54 -14.02 -7.88
N PRO A 134 2.00 -15.18 -8.30
CA PRO A 134 1.02 -15.26 -9.39
C PRO A 134 -0.24 -14.41 -9.18
N ASP A 135 -0.69 -14.26 -7.93
CA ASP A 135 -1.85 -13.40 -7.61
C ASP A 135 -1.56 -11.90 -7.81
N THR A 136 -0.30 -11.45 -7.81
CA THR A 136 0.04 -10.04 -8.01
C THR A 136 -0.15 -9.63 -9.46
N LYS A 137 -1.05 -8.66 -9.66
CA LYS A 137 -1.45 -8.11 -10.96
C LYS A 137 -0.90 -6.70 -11.18
N ILE A 138 -0.81 -5.93 -10.09
CA ILE A 138 -0.43 -4.52 -10.12
C ILE A 138 0.65 -4.26 -9.07
N VAL A 139 1.72 -3.60 -9.47
CA VAL A 139 2.64 -2.92 -8.55
C VAL A 139 2.40 -1.41 -8.71
N SER A 140 1.79 -0.81 -7.69
CA SER A 140 1.49 0.62 -7.64
C SER A 140 2.50 1.36 -6.77
N MET A 141 2.65 2.67 -6.96
CA MET A 141 3.65 3.45 -6.23
C MET A 141 3.21 4.88 -5.93
N THR A 142 3.57 5.36 -4.74
CA THR A 142 3.64 6.78 -4.37
C THR A 142 4.99 7.06 -3.73
N ILE A 143 6.00 7.24 -4.56
CA ILE A 143 7.41 7.30 -4.17
C ILE A 143 7.98 8.73 -4.19
N THR A 144 7.13 9.73 -4.47
CA THR A 144 7.50 11.13 -4.73
C THR A 144 8.34 11.30 -6.00
N GLU A 145 8.47 12.53 -6.47
CA GLU A 145 9.24 12.90 -7.66
C GLU A 145 10.69 12.40 -7.57
N SER A 146 11.29 12.51 -6.39
CA SER A 146 12.67 12.05 -6.14
C SER A 146 12.86 10.53 -6.32
N GLY A 147 11.79 9.74 -6.18
CA GLY A 147 11.83 8.28 -6.30
C GLY A 147 12.01 7.77 -7.73
N TYR A 148 11.78 8.62 -8.74
CA TYR A 148 11.87 8.26 -10.16
C TYR A 148 13.30 8.37 -10.71
N TYR A 149 14.23 8.98 -9.96
CA TYR A 149 15.59 9.28 -10.44
C TYR A 149 15.57 9.96 -11.82
N TYR A 150 14.55 10.78 -12.07
CA TYR A 150 14.30 11.42 -13.36
C TYR A 150 14.89 12.82 -13.39
N ASN A 151 15.67 13.14 -14.41
CA ASN A 151 16.19 14.48 -14.62
C ASN A 151 15.20 15.30 -15.47
N GLU A 152 14.54 16.28 -14.86
CA GLU A 152 13.57 17.14 -15.55
C GLU A 152 14.16 17.98 -16.67
N ASN A 153 15.47 18.24 -16.69
CA ASN A 153 16.11 19.04 -17.74
C ASN A 153 16.46 18.19 -18.97
N THR A 154 16.92 16.95 -18.76
CA THR A 154 17.34 16.06 -19.86
C THR A 154 16.25 15.08 -20.26
N HIS A 155 15.22 14.92 -19.43
CA HIS A 155 14.15 13.94 -19.57
C HIS A 155 14.65 12.49 -19.56
N GLU A 156 15.74 12.24 -18.86
CA GLU A 156 16.40 10.94 -18.79
C GLU A 156 16.52 10.45 -17.34
N LEU A 157 16.68 9.14 -17.20
CA LEU A 157 17.08 8.53 -15.94
C LEU A 157 18.48 9.04 -15.55
N GLN A 158 18.64 9.40 -14.28
CA GLN A 158 19.92 9.70 -13.64
C GLN A 158 20.71 8.39 -13.42
N ALA A 159 21.16 7.77 -14.51
CA ALA A 159 21.79 6.45 -14.49
C ALA A 159 23.03 6.36 -13.59
N GLU A 160 23.77 7.47 -13.46
CA GLU A 160 24.98 7.54 -12.63
C GLU A 160 24.69 7.73 -11.13
N HIS A 161 23.43 7.81 -10.72
CA HIS A 161 23.08 7.91 -9.31
C HIS A 161 23.61 6.68 -8.54
N PRO A 162 24.27 6.84 -7.37
CA PRO A 162 24.89 5.73 -6.65
C PRO A 162 23.96 4.55 -6.35
N ASP A 163 22.68 4.80 -6.06
CA ASP A 163 21.70 3.73 -5.83
C ASP A 163 21.32 2.97 -7.12
N ILE A 164 21.26 3.65 -8.27
CA ILE A 164 21.03 2.99 -9.56
C ILE A 164 22.25 2.12 -9.91
N GLN A 165 23.46 2.65 -9.73
CA GLN A 165 24.70 1.91 -9.91
C GLN A 165 24.83 0.72 -8.94
N HIS A 166 24.29 0.84 -7.72
CA HIS A 166 24.20 -0.28 -6.78
C HIS A 166 23.28 -1.38 -7.32
N ASP A 167 22.08 -1.02 -7.78
CA ASP A 167 21.09 -1.99 -8.28
C ASP A 167 21.57 -2.72 -9.53
N LEU A 168 22.25 -2.03 -10.45
CA LEU A 168 22.88 -2.63 -11.64
C LEU A 168 23.93 -3.70 -11.30
N LYS A 169 24.58 -3.58 -10.14
CA LYS A 169 25.62 -4.52 -9.67
C LYS A 169 25.07 -5.61 -8.74
N ASN A 170 23.87 -5.41 -8.19
CA ASN A 170 23.33 -6.23 -7.11
C ASN A 170 21.84 -6.54 -7.33
N GLU A 171 21.53 -7.30 -8.37
CA GLU A 171 20.15 -7.62 -8.77
C GLU A 171 19.33 -8.31 -7.68
N ASP A 172 19.97 -9.12 -6.82
CA ASP A 172 19.30 -9.85 -5.72
C ASP A 172 19.20 -9.03 -4.42
N SER A 173 19.73 -7.80 -4.40
CA SER A 173 19.64 -6.91 -3.24
C SER A 173 19.46 -5.45 -3.66
N PRO A 174 18.37 -5.13 -4.38
CA PRO A 174 18.10 -3.79 -4.86
C PRO A 174 17.78 -2.82 -3.71
N LYS A 175 17.94 -1.54 -3.99
CA LYS A 175 17.62 -0.40 -3.12
C LYS A 175 16.53 0.47 -3.71
N THR A 176 16.51 0.66 -5.02
CA THR A 176 15.57 1.57 -5.69
C THR A 176 14.27 0.86 -6.04
N THR A 177 13.21 1.64 -6.21
CA THR A 177 11.94 1.13 -6.74
C THR A 177 12.15 0.35 -8.05
N PHE A 178 12.98 0.86 -8.96
CA PHE A 178 13.25 0.23 -10.26
C PHE A 178 14.02 -1.07 -10.13
N GLY A 179 14.98 -1.17 -9.21
CA GLY A 179 15.67 -2.42 -8.92
C GLY A 179 14.70 -3.50 -8.42
N PHE A 180 13.77 -3.15 -7.52
CA PHE A 180 12.73 -4.09 -7.07
C PHE A 180 11.76 -4.49 -8.19
N LEU A 181 11.31 -3.54 -9.02
CA LEU A 181 10.45 -3.82 -10.17
C LEU A 181 11.13 -4.77 -11.15
N TYR A 182 12.39 -4.50 -11.50
CA TYR A 182 13.19 -5.35 -12.37
C TYR A 182 13.37 -6.76 -11.78
N ALA A 183 13.80 -6.87 -10.52
CA ALA A 183 13.99 -8.16 -9.87
C ALA A 183 12.69 -8.97 -9.81
N GLY A 184 11.57 -8.33 -9.48
CA GLY A 184 10.23 -8.93 -9.50
C GLY A 184 9.83 -9.42 -10.89
N MET A 185 9.96 -8.58 -11.93
CA MET A 185 9.63 -8.96 -13.31
C MET A 185 10.55 -10.07 -13.85
N LYS A 186 11.86 -9.98 -13.58
CA LYS A 186 12.84 -11.01 -13.95
C LYS A 186 12.45 -12.36 -13.35
N ARG A 187 12.11 -12.38 -12.06
CA ARG A 187 11.65 -13.60 -11.36
C ARG A 187 10.37 -14.16 -11.98
N ARG A 188 9.39 -13.31 -12.33
CA ARG A 188 8.16 -13.74 -13.02
C ARG A 188 8.47 -14.36 -14.37
N HIS A 189 9.34 -13.72 -15.15
CA HIS A 189 9.75 -14.22 -16.45
C HIS A 189 10.41 -15.61 -16.34
N GLN A 190 11.32 -15.80 -15.38
CA GLN A 190 11.94 -17.11 -15.10
C GLN A 190 10.93 -18.19 -14.69
N LEU A 191 9.82 -17.80 -14.06
CA LEU A 191 8.73 -18.70 -13.66
C LEU A 191 7.66 -18.88 -14.75
N GLY A 192 7.82 -18.27 -15.94
CA GLY A 192 6.83 -18.34 -17.02
C GLY A 192 5.53 -17.60 -16.73
N LEU A 193 5.55 -16.62 -15.82
CA LEU A 193 4.38 -15.81 -15.44
C LEU A 193 4.27 -14.55 -16.30
N ASN A 194 3.04 -14.10 -16.55
CA ASN A 194 2.78 -12.81 -17.19
C ASN A 194 3.33 -11.64 -16.35
N PRO A 195 3.77 -10.53 -16.97
CA PRO A 195 4.17 -9.33 -16.22
C PRO A 195 3.00 -8.74 -15.44
N PHE A 196 3.30 -8.00 -14.36
CA PHE A 196 2.33 -7.14 -13.70
C PHE A 196 2.29 -5.75 -14.34
N THR A 197 1.19 -5.04 -14.16
CA THR A 197 1.10 -3.61 -14.50
C THR A 197 1.85 -2.78 -13.45
N VAL A 198 2.63 -1.80 -13.91
CA VAL A 198 3.21 -0.77 -13.05
C VAL A 198 2.29 0.45 -13.07
N LEU A 199 1.83 0.91 -11.91
CA LEU A 199 0.87 2.00 -11.77
C LEU A 199 1.43 3.12 -10.89
N SER A 200 1.95 4.17 -11.52
CA SER A 200 2.27 5.40 -10.80
C SER A 200 1.00 6.09 -10.29
N CYS A 201 1.04 6.51 -9.03
CA CYS A 201 0.04 7.36 -8.40
C CYS A 201 0.65 8.68 -7.88
N ASP A 202 1.89 9.00 -8.28
CA ASP A 202 2.53 10.26 -7.94
C ASP A 202 2.02 11.41 -8.80
N ASN A 203 2.10 12.62 -8.27
CA ASN A 203 1.63 13.84 -8.92
C ASN A 203 2.65 14.39 -9.93
N MET A 204 2.96 13.58 -10.95
CA MET A 204 3.82 13.97 -12.07
C MET A 204 3.03 14.01 -13.37
N GLN A 205 3.35 14.96 -14.24
CA GLN A 205 2.76 14.96 -15.57
C GLN A 205 3.23 13.73 -16.33
N LYS A 206 2.29 12.99 -16.94
CA LYS A 206 2.60 11.73 -17.66
C LYS A 206 3.36 10.73 -16.80
N ASN A 207 2.99 10.61 -15.52
CA ASN A 207 3.62 9.72 -14.54
C ASN A 207 3.71 8.23 -14.94
N GLY A 208 2.94 7.77 -15.92
CA GLY A 208 3.08 6.42 -16.50
C GLY A 208 4.00 6.34 -17.72
N SER A 209 4.34 7.47 -18.35
CA SER A 209 5.33 7.54 -19.43
C SER A 209 6.75 7.78 -18.92
N ILE A 210 6.87 8.48 -17.78
CA ILE A 210 8.10 8.62 -16.99
C ILE A 210 8.36 7.29 -16.26
#